data_AF-A0A7V4EPQ9-F1
#
_entry.id   AF-A0A7V4EPQ9-F1
#
_cell.length_a   1.000
_cell.length_b   1.000
_cell.length_c   1.000
_cell.angle_alpha   90.00
_cell.angle_beta   90.00
_cell.angle_gamma   90.00
#
_symmetry.space_group_name_H-M   'P 1'
#
loop_
_entity.id
_entity.type
_entity.pdbx_description
1 polymer ?
#
loop_
_entity_poly.entity_id
_entity_poly.type
_entity_poly.pdbx_seq_one_letter_code
_entity_poly.pdbx_strand_id
1 'polypeptide(L)'
;MPLAAAARQFRVTVRELLEGNDPAAARSALNAMPASALASALPAFLCSADARIRWRAAGAMGQALARMADTDMESARRVLRRLLWSLNDESGGIGWGAAEAMGEAAARRERIAREFAPILMALLREDGYHLQYAPVAMQRAALRAVCRAAAVYPQFMRDQAAHLLEYLDSRDACVRALAARALGLLGERAAAPALRSLLRDKSEVFLDGPDDPEITRVSIEAERALILMKDTQ
;
A
#
# COMPACT_ATOMS: atom_id res chain seq x y z
N MET A 1 30.10 12.62 17.77
CA MET A 1 29.84 11.18 18.05
C MET A 1 28.51 10.85 18.73
N PRO A 2 27.88 11.64 19.64
CA PRO A 2 26.69 11.19 20.39
C PRO A 2 25.40 11.05 19.53
N LEU A 3 25.24 11.87 18.48
CA LEU A 3 24.07 11.82 17.58
C LEU A 3 23.95 10.50 16.80
N ALA A 4 25.06 9.92 16.36
CA ALA A 4 25.06 8.66 15.62
C ALA A 4 24.69 7.46 16.51
N ALA A 5 25.15 7.46 17.77
CA ALA A 5 24.78 6.46 18.77
C ALA A 5 23.29 6.56 19.12
N ALA A 6 22.76 7.76 19.30
CA ALA A 6 21.33 7.98 19.55
C ALA A 6 20.45 7.52 18.38
N ALA A 7 20.83 7.83 17.14
CA ALA A 7 20.11 7.37 15.95
C ALA A 7 20.15 5.84 15.80
N ARG A 8 21.28 5.20 16.14
CA ARG A 8 21.39 3.74 16.17
C ARG A 8 20.48 3.14 17.23
N GLN A 9 20.49 3.69 18.45
CA GLN A 9 19.64 3.22 19.54
C GLN A 9 18.15 3.38 19.20
N PHE A 10 17.76 4.49 18.59
CA PHE A 10 16.39 4.71 18.14
C PHE A 10 15.93 3.64 17.15
N ARG A 11 16.78 3.27 16.18
CA ARG A 11 16.47 2.18 15.24
C ARG A 11 16.33 0.82 15.93
N VAL A 12 17.11 0.56 16.98
CA VAL A 12 16.98 -0.67 17.79
C VAL A 12 15.62 -0.70 18.49
N THR A 13 15.21 0.39 19.14
CA THR A 13 13.88 0.46 19.77
C THR A 13 12.74 0.31 18.77
N VAL A 14 12.84 0.94 17.60
CA VAL A 14 11.84 0.77 16.52
C VAL A 14 11.77 -0.69 16.08
N ARG A 15 12.91 -1.37 15.92
CA ARG A 15 12.96 -2.80 15.58
C ARG A 15 12.24 -3.65 16.63
N GLU A 16 12.57 -3.48 17.90
CA GLU A 16 11.99 -4.25 19.01
C GLU A 16 10.46 -4.11 19.05
N LEU A 17 9.94 -2.90 18.82
CA LEU A 17 8.51 -2.66 18.72
C LEU A 17 7.89 -3.37 17.51
N LEU A 18 8.55 -3.33 16.35
CA LEU A 18 8.08 -4.01 15.14
C LEU A 18 8.09 -5.54 15.28
N GLU A 19 9.00 -6.09 16.08
CA GLU A 19 9.15 -7.54 16.35
C GLU A 19 8.21 -8.04 17.48
N GLY A 20 7.71 -7.14 18.32
CA GLY A 20 6.89 -7.47 19.50
C GLY A 20 5.60 -8.25 19.18
N ASN A 21 5.13 -9.09 20.10
CA ASN A 21 3.96 -9.94 19.87
C ASN A 21 2.61 -9.19 19.95
N ASP A 22 2.56 -8.02 20.58
CA ASP A 22 1.35 -7.20 20.69
C ASP A 22 1.37 -6.07 19.63
N PRO A 23 0.67 -6.24 18.49
CA PRO A 23 0.64 -5.23 17.43
C PRO A 23 -0.04 -3.93 17.87
N ALA A 24 -1.03 -3.99 18.75
CA ALA A 24 -1.77 -2.81 19.19
C ALA A 24 -0.90 -1.95 20.11
N ALA A 25 -0.21 -2.58 21.07
CA ALA A 25 0.74 -1.90 21.94
C ALA A 25 1.92 -1.34 21.15
N ALA A 26 2.49 -2.11 20.23
CA ALA A 26 3.59 -1.66 19.36
C ALA A 26 3.18 -0.42 18.54
N ARG A 27 1.99 -0.45 17.92
CA ARG A 27 1.45 0.69 17.17
C ARG A 27 1.27 1.91 18.06
N SER A 28 0.73 1.75 19.27
CA SER A 28 0.58 2.85 20.24
C SER A 28 1.93 3.47 20.61
N ALA A 29 2.91 2.63 20.93
CA ALA A 29 4.27 3.07 21.30
C ALA A 29 4.97 3.80 20.15
N LEU A 30 4.90 3.27 18.92
CA LEU A 30 5.42 3.95 17.74
C LEU A 30 4.71 5.30 17.53
N ASN A 31 3.39 5.36 17.69
CA ASN A 31 2.63 6.60 17.53
C ASN A 31 2.99 7.69 18.56
N ALA A 32 3.51 7.32 19.73
CA ALA A 32 4.01 8.27 20.72
C ALA A 32 5.38 8.88 20.33
N MET A 33 6.13 8.26 19.41
CA MET A 33 7.45 8.74 19.00
C MET A 33 7.38 9.95 18.05
N PRO A 34 8.47 10.73 17.89
CA PRO A 34 8.54 11.82 16.93
C PRO A 34 8.39 11.32 15.48
N ALA A 35 7.44 11.89 14.75
CA ALA A 35 7.09 11.42 13.40
C ALA A 35 8.26 11.55 12.40
N SER A 36 9.05 12.63 12.48
CA SER A 36 10.23 12.83 11.62
C SER A 36 11.35 11.81 11.89
N ALA A 37 11.53 11.40 13.14
CA ALA A 37 12.50 10.36 13.53
C ALA A 37 12.06 9.00 13.01
N LEU A 38 10.77 8.66 13.13
CA LEU A 38 10.19 7.45 12.54
C LEU A 38 10.34 7.44 11.02
N ALA A 39 9.99 8.53 10.34
CA ALA A 39 10.11 8.64 8.88
C ALA A 39 11.56 8.48 8.39
N SER A 40 12.55 8.74 9.26
CA SER A 40 13.97 8.54 8.96
C SER A 40 14.46 7.12 9.27
N ALA A 41 13.84 6.42 10.24
CA ALA A 41 14.26 5.09 10.69
C ALA A 41 13.54 3.94 9.96
N LEU A 42 12.24 4.11 9.70
CA LEU A 42 11.37 3.10 9.11
C LEU A 42 11.74 2.62 7.70
N PRO A 43 12.40 3.41 6.81
CA PRO A 43 12.76 2.92 5.48
C PRO A 43 13.60 1.64 5.50
N ALA A 44 14.45 1.45 6.52
CA ALA A 44 15.27 0.25 6.67
C ALA A 44 14.46 -1.04 6.92
N PHE A 45 13.20 -0.92 7.36
CA PHE A 45 12.34 -2.05 7.71
C PHE A 45 11.29 -2.35 6.62
N LEU A 46 11.07 -1.42 5.68
CA LEU A 46 10.15 -1.61 4.55
C LEU A 46 10.61 -2.73 3.59
N CYS A 47 11.90 -3.05 3.60
CA CYS A 47 12.50 -4.14 2.80
C CYS A 47 12.88 -5.36 3.65
N SER A 48 12.34 -5.50 4.87
CA SER A 48 12.60 -6.68 5.73
C SER A 48 12.21 -7.97 5.02
N ALA A 49 12.93 -9.08 5.25
CA ALA A 49 12.51 -10.40 4.75
C ALA A 49 11.24 -10.90 5.45
N ASP A 50 11.06 -10.53 6.72
CA ASP A 50 9.85 -10.82 7.49
C ASP A 50 8.70 -9.91 7.06
N ALA A 51 7.65 -10.52 6.49
CA ALA A 51 6.44 -9.84 6.07
C ALA A 51 5.78 -9.07 7.21
N ARG A 52 5.71 -9.63 8.42
CA ARG A 52 5.09 -8.99 9.59
C ARG A 52 5.76 -7.66 9.92
N ILE A 53 7.09 -7.64 9.90
CA ILE A 53 7.89 -6.43 10.13
C ILE A 53 7.63 -5.42 9.01
N ARG A 54 7.62 -5.84 7.73
CA ARG A 54 7.33 -4.95 6.60
C ARG A 54 5.97 -4.28 6.76
N TRP A 55 4.94 -5.04 7.08
CA TRP A 55 3.57 -4.55 7.22
C TRP A 55 3.42 -3.55 8.37
N ARG A 56 3.96 -3.89 9.53
CA ARG A 56 3.97 -2.98 10.68
C ARG A 56 4.76 -1.70 10.39
N ALA A 57 5.89 -1.81 9.68
CA ALA A 57 6.69 -0.67 9.28
C ALA A 57 5.94 0.22 8.28
N ALA A 58 5.24 -0.36 7.30
CA ALA A 58 4.43 0.38 6.34
C ALA A 58 3.27 1.13 7.02
N GLY A 59 2.54 0.48 7.93
CA GLY A 59 1.49 1.11 8.72
C GLY A 59 2.00 2.25 9.61
N ALA A 60 3.11 2.02 10.33
CA ALA A 60 3.76 3.03 11.16
C ALA A 60 4.28 4.21 10.34
N MET A 61 4.84 3.95 9.15
CA MET A 61 5.30 4.97 8.22
C MET A 61 4.12 5.80 7.73
N GLY A 62 3.02 5.17 7.32
CA GLY A 62 1.81 5.87 6.91
C GLY A 62 1.25 6.79 8.00
N GLN A 63 1.23 6.35 9.26
CA GLN A 63 0.81 7.17 10.39
C GLN A 63 1.79 8.31 10.69
N ALA A 64 3.10 8.06 10.62
CA ALA A 64 4.12 9.09 10.80
C ALA A 64 4.00 10.17 9.71
N LEU A 65 3.84 9.78 8.45
CA LEU A 65 3.64 10.70 7.32
C LEU A 65 2.35 11.50 7.44
N ALA A 66 1.26 10.88 7.87
CA ALA A 66 0.01 11.56 8.15
C ALA A 66 0.18 12.68 9.21
N ARG A 67 0.86 12.35 10.32
CA ARG A 67 1.18 13.32 11.39
C ARG A 67 2.12 14.42 10.92
N MET A 68 3.17 14.08 10.17
CA MET A 68 4.08 15.07 9.58
C MET A 68 3.31 16.02 8.69
N ALA A 69 2.41 15.50 7.85
CA ALA A 69 1.63 16.30 6.95
C ALA A 69 0.68 17.24 7.72
N ASP A 70 0.21 16.88 8.92
CA ASP A 70 -0.68 17.73 9.73
C ASP A 70 0.06 18.95 10.25
N THR A 71 1.36 18.82 10.48
CA THR A 71 2.23 19.90 10.94
C THR A 71 2.89 20.67 9.80
N ASP A 72 3.35 19.95 8.77
CA ASP A 72 4.09 20.46 7.62
C ASP A 72 4.01 19.46 6.46
N MET A 73 3.12 19.77 5.51
CA MET A 73 2.91 18.96 4.31
C MET A 73 4.17 18.85 3.45
N GLU A 74 5.04 19.87 3.39
CA GLU A 74 6.26 19.81 2.57
C GLU A 74 7.25 18.78 3.11
N SER A 75 7.39 18.69 4.43
CA SER A 75 8.23 17.66 5.04
C SER A 75 7.72 16.26 4.76
N ALA A 76 6.40 16.03 4.82
CA ALA A 76 5.82 14.74 4.42
C ALA A 76 6.04 14.46 2.92
N ARG A 77 5.82 15.47 2.06
CA ARG A 77 6.03 15.36 0.61
C ARG A 77 7.46 14.97 0.25
N ARG A 78 8.47 15.53 0.94
CA ARG A 78 9.88 15.15 0.76
C ARG A 78 10.16 13.69 1.10
N VAL A 79 9.49 13.13 2.10
CA VAL A 79 9.62 11.69 2.42
C VAL A 79 8.89 10.85 1.38
N LEU A 80 7.65 11.19 1.05
CA LEU A 80 6.85 10.47 0.05
C LEU A 80 7.52 10.43 -1.32
N ARG A 81 8.15 11.53 -1.77
CA ARG A 81 8.93 11.56 -3.01
C ARG A 81 10.17 10.66 -2.96
N ARG A 82 10.82 10.53 -1.80
CA ARG A 82 11.94 9.59 -1.61
C ARG A 82 11.46 8.14 -1.66
N LEU A 83 10.31 7.83 -1.04
CA LEU A 83 9.69 6.51 -1.14
C LEU A 83 9.32 6.19 -2.60
N LEU A 84 8.73 7.14 -3.32
CA LEU A 84 8.44 6.99 -4.75
C LEU A 84 9.71 6.71 -5.56
N TRP A 85 10.79 7.46 -5.30
CA TRP A 85 12.08 7.21 -5.96
C TRP A 85 12.65 5.81 -5.67
N SER A 86 12.45 5.30 -4.45
CA SER A 86 12.89 3.93 -4.09
C SER A 86 12.07 2.82 -4.76
N LEU A 87 10.98 3.17 -5.45
CA LEU A 87 10.22 2.22 -6.27
C LEU A 87 10.81 2.06 -7.67
N ASN A 88 11.83 2.86 -8.04
CA ASN A 88 12.52 2.73 -9.32
C ASN A 88 13.69 1.74 -9.25
N ASP A 89 13.94 1.05 -10.37
CA ASP A 89 14.81 -0.14 -10.48
C ASP A 89 16.31 0.14 -10.21
N GLU A 90 16.76 1.39 -10.34
CA GLU A 90 18.16 1.79 -10.08
C GLU A 90 18.57 1.71 -8.59
N SER A 91 17.62 1.55 -7.67
CA SER A 91 17.89 1.67 -6.23
C SER A 91 18.43 0.39 -5.58
N GLY A 92 18.44 -0.75 -6.28
CA GLY A 92 19.00 -2.02 -5.80
C GLY A 92 18.34 -2.62 -4.55
N GLY A 93 17.28 -1.99 -4.02
CA GLY A 93 16.50 -2.45 -2.88
C GLY A 93 15.05 -2.59 -3.29
N ILE A 94 14.48 -3.79 -3.12
CA ILE A 94 13.15 -4.08 -3.65
C ILE A 94 12.10 -3.36 -2.79
N GLY A 95 11.70 -2.16 -3.24
CA GLY A 95 10.93 -1.16 -2.49
C GLY A 95 9.46 -1.49 -2.21
N TRP A 96 9.09 -2.76 -2.05
CA TRP A 96 7.68 -3.19 -1.90
C TRP A 96 6.93 -2.46 -0.78
N GLY A 97 7.54 -2.37 0.41
CA GLY A 97 6.95 -1.69 1.55
C GLY A 97 6.80 -0.18 1.36
N ALA A 98 7.49 0.43 0.38
CA ALA A 98 7.38 1.86 0.09
C ALA A 98 6.01 2.21 -0.52
N ALA A 99 5.54 1.42 -1.50
CA ALA A 99 4.21 1.62 -2.08
C ALA A 99 3.11 1.43 -1.02
N GLU A 100 3.21 0.38 -0.22
CA GLU A 100 2.28 0.08 0.87
C GLU A 100 2.25 1.21 1.91
N ALA A 101 3.41 1.74 2.30
CA ALA A 101 3.51 2.89 3.20
C ALA A 101 2.88 4.17 2.61
N MET A 102 3.04 4.39 1.30
CA MET A 102 2.39 5.51 0.60
C MET A 102 0.87 5.35 0.59
N GLY A 103 0.36 4.14 0.33
CA GLY A 103 -1.07 3.84 0.41
C GLY A 103 -1.64 4.04 1.82
N GLU A 104 -0.92 3.60 2.85
CA GLU A 104 -1.26 3.81 4.26
C GLU A 104 -1.30 5.31 4.61
N ALA A 105 -0.34 6.11 4.11
CA ALA A 105 -0.34 7.56 4.31
C ALA A 105 -1.53 8.23 3.61
N ALA A 106 -1.78 7.87 2.36
CA ALA A 106 -2.88 8.38 1.55
C ALA A 106 -4.23 8.11 2.21
N ALA A 107 -4.48 6.89 2.68
CA ALA A 107 -5.73 6.53 3.33
C ALA A 107 -5.99 7.29 4.65
N ARG A 108 -4.96 7.81 5.31
CA ARG A 108 -5.10 8.56 6.57
C ARG A 108 -5.35 10.05 6.38
N ARG A 109 -4.90 10.64 5.28
CA ARG A 109 -4.99 12.10 5.07
C ARG A 109 -5.35 12.41 3.62
N GLU A 110 -6.47 13.10 3.46
CA GLU A 110 -6.99 13.51 2.15
C GLU A 110 -5.96 14.29 1.33
N ARG A 111 -5.23 15.24 1.93
CA ARG A 111 -4.20 16.01 1.23
C ARG A 111 -3.05 15.16 0.68
N ILE A 112 -2.73 14.04 1.35
CA ILE A 112 -1.76 13.07 0.81
C ILE A 112 -2.41 12.28 -0.32
N ALA A 113 -3.63 11.79 -0.13
CA ALA A 113 -4.34 11.04 -1.17
C ALA A 113 -4.50 11.85 -2.46
N ARG A 114 -4.87 13.13 -2.35
CA ARG A 114 -5.07 14.03 -3.49
C ARG A 114 -3.84 14.12 -4.40
N GLU A 115 -2.64 14.12 -3.82
CA GLU A 115 -1.40 14.26 -4.58
C GLU A 115 -0.79 12.92 -4.99
N PHE A 116 -0.88 11.90 -4.13
CA PHE A 116 -0.12 10.67 -4.30
C PHE A 116 -0.96 9.48 -4.77
N ALA A 117 -2.28 9.48 -4.58
CA ALA A 117 -3.14 8.40 -5.07
C ALA A 117 -3.16 8.31 -6.61
N PRO A 118 -3.22 9.44 -7.37
CA PRO A 118 -3.07 9.39 -8.82
C PRO A 118 -1.71 8.83 -9.26
N ILE A 119 -0.65 9.10 -8.49
CA ILE A 119 0.70 8.59 -8.77
C ILE A 119 0.76 7.07 -8.54
N LEU A 120 0.15 6.57 -7.46
CA LEU A 120 0.05 5.13 -7.21
C LEU A 120 -0.67 4.40 -8.34
N MET A 121 -1.72 5.00 -8.93
CA MET A 121 -2.37 4.47 -10.13
C MET A 121 -1.44 4.50 -11.34
N ALA A 122 -0.68 5.60 -11.51
CA ALA A 122 0.25 5.74 -12.61
C ALA A 122 1.38 4.69 -12.59
N LEU A 123 1.75 4.17 -11.41
CA LEU A 123 2.66 3.03 -11.31
C LEU A 123 2.10 1.81 -12.06
N LEU A 124 0.79 1.57 -11.99
CA LEU A 124 0.12 0.40 -12.57
C LEU A 124 -0.24 0.55 -14.05
N ARG A 125 0.10 1.67 -14.71
CA ARG A 125 -0.21 1.87 -16.14
C ARG A 125 0.79 1.17 -17.04
N GLU A 126 0.30 0.57 -18.13
CA GLU A 126 1.10 -0.04 -19.18
C GLU A 126 2.05 0.98 -19.86
N ASP A 127 1.57 2.20 -20.14
CA ASP A 127 2.33 3.32 -20.74
C ASP A 127 3.32 3.99 -19.76
N GLY A 128 3.38 3.53 -18.51
CA GLY A 128 4.24 4.06 -17.45
C GLY A 128 5.54 3.26 -17.30
N TYR A 129 5.87 2.84 -16.08
CA TYR A 129 7.09 2.06 -15.76
C TYR A 129 7.04 0.59 -16.25
N HIS A 130 6.17 0.26 -17.21
CA HIS A 130 5.98 -1.10 -17.75
C HIS A 130 5.90 -2.20 -16.67
N LEU A 131 5.03 -2.03 -15.67
CA LEU A 131 4.93 -3.00 -14.56
C LEU A 131 4.40 -4.38 -14.97
N GLN A 132 3.90 -4.56 -16.20
CA GLN A 132 3.59 -5.89 -16.73
C GLN A 132 4.82 -6.83 -16.76
N TYR A 133 6.03 -6.29 -16.87
CA TYR A 133 7.30 -7.02 -16.73
C TYR A 133 7.97 -6.82 -15.37
N ALA A 134 7.42 -5.96 -14.51
CA ALA A 134 7.94 -5.80 -13.17
C ALA A 134 7.69 -7.07 -12.34
N PRO A 135 8.51 -7.31 -11.31
CA PRO A 135 8.29 -8.44 -10.42
C PRO A 135 6.85 -8.44 -9.90
N VAL A 136 6.18 -9.59 -9.93
CA VAL A 136 4.80 -9.78 -9.44
C VAL A 136 4.59 -9.18 -8.04
N ALA A 137 5.62 -9.20 -7.20
CA ALA A 137 5.62 -8.57 -5.88
C ALA A 137 5.36 -7.04 -5.93
N MET A 138 5.87 -6.33 -6.94
CA MET A 138 5.63 -4.89 -7.13
C MET A 138 4.21 -4.60 -7.57
N GLN A 139 3.65 -5.40 -8.49
CA GLN A 139 2.23 -5.29 -8.87
C GLN A 139 1.33 -5.46 -7.64
N ARG A 140 1.60 -6.49 -6.82
CA ARG A 140 0.86 -6.73 -5.57
C ARG A 140 0.97 -5.53 -4.61
N ALA A 141 2.17 -5.00 -4.39
CA ALA A 141 2.38 -3.87 -3.48
C ALA A 141 1.65 -2.60 -3.95
N ALA A 142 1.74 -2.27 -5.25
CA ALA A 142 1.05 -1.12 -5.82
C ALA A 142 -0.47 -1.28 -5.79
N LEU A 143 -1.01 -2.45 -6.17
CA LEU A 143 -2.46 -2.71 -6.07
C LEU A 143 -2.97 -2.67 -4.63
N ARG A 144 -2.18 -3.14 -3.65
CA ARG A 144 -2.52 -2.99 -2.22
C ARG A 144 -2.57 -1.54 -1.80
N ALA A 145 -1.58 -0.74 -2.21
CA ALA A 145 -1.55 0.69 -1.92
C ALA A 145 -2.77 1.41 -2.50
N VAL A 146 -3.16 1.06 -3.74
CA VAL A 146 -4.38 1.54 -4.38
C VAL A 146 -5.63 1.10 -3.61
N CYS A 147 -5.78 -0.18 -3.29
CA CYS A 147 -6.91 -0.67 -2.48
C CYS A 147 -7.02 0.11 -1.17
N ARG A 148 -5.89 0.32 -0.50
CA ARG A 148 -5.85 1.00 0.80
C ARG A 148 -6.31 2.46 0.68
N ALA A 149 -5.81 3.18 -0.32
CA ALA A 149 -6.20 4.56 -0.57
C ALA A 149 -7.65 4.66 -1.07
N ALA A 150 -8.07 3.78 -1.98
CA ALA A 150 -9.39 3.79 -2.60
C ALA A 150 -10.52 3.43 -1.61
N ALA A 151 -10.19 2.67 -0.57
CA ALA A 151 -11.14 2.40 0.53
C ALA A 151 -11.56 3.67 1.30
N VAL A 152 -10.80 4.76 1.20
CA VAL A 152 -11.10 6.02 1.92
C VAL A 152 -11.34 7.18 0.96
N TYR A 153 -10.53 7.31 -0.09
CA TYR A 153 -10.57 8.42 -1.04
C TYR A 153 -10.62 7.93 -2.50
N PRO A 154 -11.66 7.16 -2.90
CA PRO A 154 -11.76 6.62 -4.25
C PRO A 154 -11.78 7.72 -5.33
N GLN A 155 -12.32 8.90 -5.02
CA GLN A 155 -12.49 10.02 -5.97
C GLN A 155 -11.18 10.50 -6.61
N PHE A 156 -10.03 10.27 -5.97
CA PHE A 156 -8.73 10.68 -6.55
C PHE A 156 -8.15 9.67 -7.54
N MET A 157 -8.84 8.55 -7.79
CA MET A 157 -8.36 7.45 -8.64
C MET A 157 -9.38 6.95 -9.65
N ARG A 158 -10.67 7.30 -9.53
CA ARG A 158 -11.75 6.78 -10.39
C ARG A 158 -11.47 6.96 -11.88
N ASP A 159 -10.97 8.13 -12.28
CA ASP A 159 -10.71 8.46 -13.69
C ASP A 159 -9.66 7.55 -14.34
N GLN A 160 -8.87 6.83 -13.53
CA GLN A 160 -7.81 5.93 -13.99
C GLN A 160 -8.16 4.45 -13.75
N ALA A 161 -9.33 4.14 -13.21
CA ALA A 161 -9.69 2.79 -12.76
C ALA A 161 -9.70 1.77 -13.89
N ALA A 162 -10.06 2.18 -15.11
CA ALA A 162 -10.05 1.33 -16.31
C ALA A 162 -8.68 0.69 -16.61
N HIS A 163 -7.57 1.31 -16.18
CA HIS A 163 -6.23 0.72 -16.32
C HIS A 163 -6.05 -0.55 -15.48
N LEU A 164 -6.89 -0.79 -14.47
CA LEU A 164 -6.77 -2.00 -13.64
C LEU A 164 -7.42 -3.23 -14.29
N LEU A 165 -8.13 -3.08 -15.41
CA LEU A 165 -8.83 -4.17 -16.09
C LEU A 165 -7.89 -5.28 -16.55
N GLU A 166 -6.69 -4.93 -17.04
CA GLU A 166 -5.68 -5.88 -17.51
C GLU A 166 -5.21 -6.84 -16.39
N TYR A 167 -5.20 -6.37 -15.14
CA TYR A 167 -4.73 -7.15 -13.99
C TYR A 167 -5.72 -8.24 -13.57
N LEU A 168 -6.97 -8.20 -14.04
CA LEU A 168 -7.96 -9.26 -13.81
C LEU A 168 -7.61 -10.58 -14.50
N ASP A 169 -6.76 -10.55 -15.54
CA ASP A 169 -6.28 -11.73 -16.27
C ASP A 169 -4.84 -12.12 -15.91
N SER A 170 -4.29 -11.53 -14.83
CA SER A 170 -2.94 -11.87 -14.38
C SER A 170 -2.80 -13.35 -14.06
N ARG A 171 -1.64 -13.95 -14.37
CA ARG A 171 -1.31 -15.32 -13.96
C ARG A 171 -1.25 -15.46 -12.44
N ASP A 172 -0.98 -14.37 -11.73
CA ASP A 172 -0.91 -14.34 -10.28
C ASP A 172 -2.27 -14.15 -9.62
N ALA A 173 -2.69 -15.10 -8.78
CA ALA A 173 -3.99 -15.04 -8.12
C ALA A 173 -4.14 -13.84 -7.18
N CYS A 174 -3.09 -13.46 -6.45
CA CYS A 174 -3.15 -12.29 -5.56
C CYS A 174 -3.32 -11.00 -6.36
N VAL A 175 -2.66 -10.87 -7.52
CA VAL A 175 -2.86 -9.73 -8.43
C VAL A 175 -4.32 -9.66 -8.90
N ARG A 176 -4.90 -10.77 -9.37
CA ARG A 176 -6.32 -10.82 -9.79
C ARG A 176 -7.26 -10.40 -8.66
N ALA A 177 -7.05 -10.92 -7.45
CA ALA A 177 -7.86 -10.62 -6.28
C ALA A 177 -7.78 -9.13 -5.88
N LEU A 178 -6.58 -8.56 -5.85
CA LEU A 178 -6.38 -7.15 -5.53
C LEU A 178 -6.93 -6.22 -6.62
N ALA A 179 -6.79 -6.58 -7.89
CA ALA A 179 -7.37 -5.83 -9.00
C ALA A 179 -8.91 -5.83 -8.91
N ALA A 180 -9.52 -6.98 -8.63
CA ALA A 180 -10.96 -7.08 -8.39
C ALA A 180 -11.40 -6.16 -7.25
N ARG A 181 -10.72 -6.22 -6.09
CA ARG A 181 -10.98 -5.35 -4.94
C ARG A 181 -10.87 -3.87 -5.31
N ALA A 182 -9.78 -3.46 -5.97
CA ALA A 182 -9.56 -2.07 -6.36
C ALA A 182 -10.65 -1.57 -7.31
N LEU A 183 -11.00 -2.33 -8.35
CA LEU A 183 -12.06 -1.98 -9.29
C LEU A 183 -13.42 -1.85 -8.59
N GLY A 184 -13.72 -2.72 -7.63
CA GLY A 184 -14.89 -2.63 -6.75
C GLY A 184 -14.95 -1.32 -5.97
N LEU A 185 -13.86 -0.97 -5.28
CA LEU A 185 -13.75 0.27 -4.49
C LEU A 185 -13.82 1.53 -5.35
N LEU A 186 -13.30 1.47 -6.58
CA LEU A 186 -13.32 2.59 -7.52
C LEU A 186 -14.65 2.70 -8.29
N GLY A 187 -15.47 1.64 -8.30
CA GLY A 187 -16.77 1.62 -8.98
C GLY A 187 -16.67 1.47 -10.51
N GLU A 188 -15.59 0.85 -11.01
CA GLU A 188 -15.35 0.72 -12.45
C GLU A 188 -16.27 -0.33 -13.11
N ARG A 189 -17.37 0.13 -13.70
CA ARG A 189 -18.43 -0.74 -14.25
C ARG A 189 -17.97 -1.53 -15.47
N ALA A 190 -16.98 -1.07 -16.22
CA ALA A 190 -16.44 -1.83 -17.35
C ALA A 190 -15.82 -3.17 -16.91
N ALA A 191 -15.45 -3.32 -15.63
CA ALA A 191 -14.93 -4.56 -15.08
C ALA A 191 -15.98 -5.66 -14.89
N ALA A 192 -17.27 -5.32 -14.87
CA ALA A 192 -18.32 -6.25 -14.47
C ALA A 192 -18.35 -7.58 -15.24
N PRO A 193 -18.14 -7.63 -16.58
CA PRO A 193 -18.03 -8.90 -17.31
C PRO A 193 -16.85 -9.76 -16.84
N ALA A 194 -15.66 -9.17 -16.69
CA ALA A 194 -14.45 -9.87 -16.26
C ALA A 194 -14.58 -10.36 -14.80
N LEU A 195 -15.14 -9.54 -13.90
CA LEU A 195 -15.43 -9.93 -12.52
C LEU A 195 -16.40 -11.12 -12.44
N ARG A 196 -17.44 -11.15 -13.29
CA ARG A 196 -18.35 -12.31 -13.37
C ARG A 196 -17.63 -13.60 -13.77
N SER A 197 -16.65 -13.52 -14.67
CA SER A 197 -15.81 -14.67 -15.03
C SER A 197 -15.00 -15.17 -13.83
N LEU A 198 -14.46 -14.25 -13.02
CA LEU A 198 -13.68 -14.57 -11.82
C LEU A 198 -14.48 -15.21 -10.68
N LEU A 199 -15.82 -15.20 -10.71
CA LEU A 199 -16.65 -15.92 -9.72
C LEU A 199 -16.38 -17.44 -9.69
N ARG A 200 -15.84 -17.98 -10.79
CA ARG A 200 -15.42 -19.39 -10.91
C ARG A 200 -13.99 -19.63 -10.42
N ASP A 201 -13.20 -18.58 -10.24
CA ASP A 201 -11.82 -18.67 -9.77
C ASP A 201 -11.79 -18.95 -8.25
N LYS A 202 -11.42 -20.18 -7.89
CA LYS A 202 -11.34 -20.64 -6.51
C LYS A 202 -9.94 -20.58 -5.92
N SER A 203 -8.97 -19.96 -6.60
CA SER A 203 -7.62 -19.76 -6.06
C SER A 203 -7.70 -19.03 -4.72
N GLU A 204 -7.17 -19.67 -3.68
CA GLU A 204 -6.95 -19.04 -2.38
C GLU A 204 -5.78 -18.07 -2.47
N VAL A 205 -5.96 -16.92 -1.82
CA VAL A 205 -4.98 -15.85 -1.81
C VAL A 205 -4.81 -15.34 -0.40
N PHE A 206 -3.57 -14.98 -0.10
CA PHE A 206 -3.20 -14.37 1.16
C PHE A 206 -3.05 -12.88 0.96
N LEU A 207 -4.02 -12.13 1.47
CA LEU A 207 -4.02 -10.68 1.43
C LEU A 207 -3.50 -10.13 2.77
N ASP A 208 -2.18 -10.06 2.88
CA ASP A 208 -1.55 -9.37 4.01
C ASP A 208 -1.93 -7.88 4.10
N GLY A 209 -1.94 -7.37 5.33
CA GLY A 209 -2.10 -5.96 5.66
C GLY A 209 -1.52 -5.62 7.03
N PRO A 210 -1.41 -4.34 7.40
CA PRO A 210 -0.86 -3.90 8.68
C PRO A 210 -1.72 -4.25 9.89
N ASP A 211 -3.03 -4.45 9.69
CA ASP A 211 -3.99 -4.63 10.79
C ASP A 211 -4.43 -6.08 10.97
N ASP A 212 -4.53 -6.91 9.92
CA ASP A 212 -4.58 -8.38 9.99
C ASP A 212 -4.41 -9.00 8.60
N PRO A 213 -3.74 -10.16 8.48
CA PRO A 213 -3.69 -10.91 7.24
C PRO A 213 -5.04 -11.59 6.95
N GLU A 214 -5.56 -11.42 5.74
CA GLU A 214 -6.82 -12.02 5.29
C GLU A 214 -6.55 -13.20 4.34
N ILE A 215 -7.10 -14.38 4.65
CA ILE A 215 -7.21 -15.48 3.68
C ILE A 215 -8.56 -15.34 2.97
N THR A 216 -8.52 -15.21 1.64
CA THR A 216 -9.71 -15.07 0.81
C THR A 216 -9.53 -15.84 -0.50
N ARG A 217 -10.48 -15.73 -1.42
CA ARG A 217 -10.41 -16.29 -2.77
C ARG A 217 -10.66 -15.21 -3.81
N VAL A 218 -10.10 -15.40 -5.00
CA VAL A 218 -10.34 -14.49 -6.14
C VAL A 218 -11.84 -14.30 -6.40
N SER A 219 -12.62 -15.39 -6.38
CA SER A 219 -14.08 -15.32 -6.52
C SER A 219 -14.80 -14.50 -5.44
N ILE A 220 -14.31 -14.50 -4.19
CA ILE A 220 -14.91 -13.71 -3.11
C ILE A 220 -14.64 -12.22 -3.35
N GLU A 221 -13.43 -11.85 -3.75
CA GLU A 221 -13.10 -10.46 -4.09
C GLU A 221 -13.88 -9.97 -5.31
N ALA A 222 -14.08 -10.82 -6.32
CA ALA A 222 -14.89 -10.50 -7.48
C ALA A 222 -16.37 -10.29 -7.11
N GLU A 223 -16.92 -11.12 -6.22
CA GLU A 223 -18.27 -10.97 -5.70
C GLU A 223 -18.44 -9.66 -4.92
N ARG A 224 -17.53 -9.38 -3.97
CA ARG A 224 -17.50 -8.12 -3.21
C ARG A 224 -17.45 -6.90 -4.14
N ALA A 225 -16.61 -6.95 -5.17
CA ALA A 225 -16.49 -5.87 -6.14
C ALA A 225 -17.80 -5.62 -6.90
N LEU A 226 -18.47 -6.69 -7.34
CA LEU A 226 -19.77 -6.58 -8.02
C LEU A 226 -20.88 -6.03 -7.11
N ILE A 227 -20.83 -6.31 -5.80
CA ILE A 227 -21.77 -5.76 -4.81
C ILE A 227 -21.54 -4.24 -4.67
N LEU A 228 -20.29 -3.82 -4.42
CA LEU A 228 -19.93 -2.41 -4.26
C LEU A 228 -20.36 -1.54 -5.46
N MET A 229 -20.22 -2.07 -6.68
CA MET A 229 -20.61 -1.38 -7.91
C MET A 229 -22.13 -1.17 -8.06
N LYS A 230 -22.96 -2.01 -7.41
CA LYS A 230 -24.42 -1.88 -7.42
C LYS A 230 -24.90 -0.85 -6.40
N ASP A 231 -24.24 -0.76 -5.26
CA ASP A 231 -24.61 0.15 -4.17
C ASP A 231 -24.25 1.62 -4.45
N THR A 232 -23.42 1.88 -5.47
CA THR A 232 -23.06 3.24 -5.92
C THR A 232 -24.11 3.81 -6.90
N GLN A 233 -25.39 3.48 -6.71
CA GLN A 233 -26.54 3.95 -7.51
C GLN A 233 -27.17 5.22 -6.94
#